data_AF-A0A7C2Q3G3-F1
#
_entry.id   AF-A0A7C2Q3G3-F1
#
_cell.length_a   1.000
_cell.length_b   1.000
_cell.length_c   1.000
_cell.angle_alpha   90.00
_cell.angle_beta   90.00
_cell.angle_gamma   90.00
#
_symmetry.space_group_name_H-M   'P 1'
#
loop_
_entity.id
_entity.type
_entity.pdbx_description
1 polymer ?
#
loop_
_entity_poly.entity_id
_entity_poly.type
_entity_poly.pdbx_seq_one_letter_code
_entity_poly.pdbx_strand_id
1 'polypeptide(L)'
;MIGRFAATSIISYLLFLLPYILSALTSSYMVLVIIIMSAAIASAIISGLLIRSHYSIIPPLSGSTASFLTNYLSGLFLVASSRVYFDWPYLALGFIASPALALLVAELRAERGIEREVEVAAVEEAARPEAEIAEEEVELIRCPSCGRQIPSDSIYCPLCGSRVAEER
;
A
#
# COMPACT_ATOMS: atom_id res chain seq x y z
N MET A 1 -4.14 -10.80 5.97
CA MET A 1 -3.60 -9.85 6.98
C MET A 1 -2.48 -10.50 7.82
N ILE A 2 -2.73 -11.67 8.42
CA ILE A 2 -1.79 -12.43 9.26
C ILE A 2 -0.40 -12.69 8.62
N GLY A 3 -0.35 -13.06 7.33
CA GLY A 3 0.93 -13.34 6.67
C GLY A 3 1.89 -12.14 6.58
N ARG A 4 1.37 -10.93 6.38
CA ARG A 4 2.19 -9.70 6.31
C ARG A 4 2.77 -9.34 7.68
N PHE A 5 1.97 -9.47 8.73
CA PHE A 5 2.40 -9.27 10.10
C PHE A 5 3.53 -10.24 10.50
N ALA A 6 3.35 -11.53 10.24
CA ALA A 6 4.37 -12.53 10.55
C ALA A 6 5.68 -12.25 9.80
N ALA A 7 5.60 -11.93 8.50
CA ALA A 7 6.76 -11.59 7.70
C ALA A 7 7.50 -10.34 8.25
N THR A 8 6.77 -9.27 8.58
CA THR A 8 7.39 -8.06 9.15
C THR A 8 8.05 -8.31 10.49
N SER A 9 7.46 -9.12 11.38
CA SER A 9 8.07 -9.43 12.67
C SER A 9 9.36 -10.25 12.51
N ILE A 10 9.38 -11.21 11.57
CA ILE A 10 10.59 -11.98 11.25
C ILE A 10 11.68 -11.05 10.71
N ILE A 11 11.33 -10.16 9.78
CA ILE A 11 12.29 -9.19 9.21
C ILE A 11 12.84 -8.26 10.30
N SER A 12 11.98 -7.72 11.16
CA SER A 12 12.38 -6.88 12.30
C SER A 12 13.34 -7.63 13.22
N TYR A 13 13.06 -8.89 13.56
CA TYR A 13 13.95 -9.71 14.37
C TYR A 13 15.33 -9.87 13.70
N LEU A 14 15.37 -10.26 12.42
CA LEU A 14 16.63 -10.45 11.69
C LEU A 14 17.46 -9.16 11.62
N LEU A 15 16.82 -8.01 11.40
CA LEU A 15 17.49 -6.71 11.38
C LEU A 15 18.11 -6.39 12.74
N PHE A 16 17.37 -6.57 13.84
CA PHE A 16 17.89 -6.31 15.19
C PHE A 16 18.90 -7.37 15.67
N LEU A 17 18.99 -8.53 15.02
CA LEU A 17 19.98 -9.58 15.30
C LEU A 17 21.33 -9.30 14.62
N LEU A 18 21.36 -8.43 13.61
CA LEU A 18 22.56 -8.12 12.83
C LEU A 18 23.77 -7.66 13.68
N PRO A 19 23.63 -6.77 14.68
CA PRO A 19 24.73 -6.36 15.55
C PRO A 19 25.34 -7.53 16.33
N TYR A 20 24.52 -8.49 16.78
CA TYR A 20 24.99 -9.68 17.47
C TYR A 20 25.88 -10.53 16.56
N ILE A 21 25.44 -10.79 15.32
CA ILE A 21 26.23 -11.57 14.34
C ILE A 21 27.53 -10.82 13.98
N LEU A 22 27.45 -9.51 13.74
CA LEU A 22 28.58 -8.68 13.32
C LEU A 22 29.57 -8.40 14.45
N SER A 23 29.19 -8.57 15.71
CA SER A 23 30.11 -8.46 16.84
C SER A 23 31.26 -9.47 16.81
N ALA A 24 31.10 -10.58 16.07
CA ALA A 24 32.19 -11.52 15.81
C ALA A 24 33.24 -10.96 14.83
N LEU A 25 32.87 -10.00 13.98
CA LEU A 25 33.75 -9.41 12.96
C LEU A 25 34.37 -8.08 13.40
N THR A 26 33.67 -7.30 14.24
CA THR A 26 34.14 -6.00 14.70
C THR A 26 33.88 -5.81 16.19
N SER A 27 34.93 -5.43 16.93
CA SER A 27 34.83 -5.06 18.34
C SER A 27 34.60 -3.55 18.54
N SER A 28 34.45 -2.78 17.45
CA SER A 28 34.26 -1.34 17.54
C SER A 28 32.82 -1.02 17.96
N TYR A 29 32.67 -0.45 19.15
CA TYR A 29 31.38 -0.06 19.72
C TYR A 29 30.60 0.90 18.81
N MET A 30 31.28 1.91 18.25
CA MET A 30 30.65 2.92 17.38
C MET A 30 30.06 2.29 16.12
N VAL A 31 30.73 1.29 15.55
CA VAL A 31 30.24 0.59 14.34
C VAL A 31 28.97 -0.19 14.67
N LEU A 32 28.93 -0.87 15.82
CA LEU A 32 27.75 -1.62 16.25
C LEU A 32 26.55 -0.71 16.55
N VAL A 33 26.78 0.49 17.12
CA VAL A 33 25.73 1.49 17.31
C VAL A 33 25.16 1.95 15.96
N ILE A 34 26.02 2.23 14.97
CA ILE A 34 25.57 2.63 13.62
C ILE A 34 24.73 1.51 12.98
N ILE A 35 25.12 0.25 13.14
CA ILE A 35 24.36 -0.90 12.65
C ILE A 35 22.97 -0.93 13.31
N ILE A 36 22.88 -0.75 14.64
CA ILE A 36 21.59 -0.70 15.36
C ILE A 36 20.72 0.45 14.86
N MET A 37 21.28 1.64 14.65
CA MET A 37 20.55 2.78 14.08
C MET A 37 19.94 2.41 12.72
N SER A 38 20.75 1.84 11.83
CA SER A 38 20.30 1.46 10.48
C SER A 38 19.21 0.38 10.51
N ALA A 39 19.36 -0.62 11.38
CA ALA A 39 18.40 -1.70 11.57
C ALA A 39 17.08 -1.18 12.14
N ALA A 40 17.13 -0.28 13.13
CA ALA A 40 15.96 0.33 13.75
C ALA A 40 15.14 1.17 12.76
N ILE A 41 15.82 1.94 11.90
CA ILE A 41 15.19 2.74 10.84
C ILE A 41 14.57 1.82 9.79
N ALA A 42 15.31 0.83 9.29
CA ALA A 42 14.82 -0.11 8.29
C ALA A 42 13.60 -0.89 8.79
N SER A 43 13.65 -1.40 10.02
CA SER A 43 12.53 -2.12 10.65
C SER A 43 11.28 -1.24 10.77
N ALA A 44 11.45 0.02 11.18
CA ALA A 44 10.34 0.96 11.32
C ALA A 44 9.67 1.28 9.97
N ILE A 45 10.48 1.57 8.94
CA ILE A 45 9.99 1.88 7.60
C ILE A 45 9.25 0.68 7.01
N ILE A 46 9.86 -0.51 7.07
CA ILE A 46 9.26 -1.74 6.55
C ILE A 46 7.91 -2.00 7.26
N SER A 47 7.87 -1.88 8.59
CA SER A 47 6.63 -2.07 9.35
C SER A 47 5.54 -1.06 8.97
N GLY A 48 5.85 0.24 8.94
CA GLY A 48 4.88 1.29 8.58
C GLY A 48 4.38 1.22 7.13
N LEU A 49 5.19 0.68 6.21
CA LEU A 49 4.81 0.49 4.81
C LEU A 49 4.03 -0.81 4.56
N LEU A 50 4.20 -1.85 5.38
CA LEU A 50 3.55 -3.14 5.14
C LEU A 50 2.28 -3.35 5.94
N ILE A 51 2.13 -2.69 7.09
CA ILE A 51 0.97 -2.79 7.97
C ILE A 51 0.19 -1.47 7.96
N ARG A 52 -1.13 -1.54 7.80
CA ARG A 52 -2.04 -0.39 7.87
C ARG A 52 -2.71 -0.45 9.26
N SER A 53 -2.73 0.67 10.00
CA SER A 53 -3.22 0.84 11.39
C SER A 53 -2.13 0.85 12.48
N HIS A 54 -2.53 1.22 13.71
CA HIS A 54 -1.70 1.36 14.92
C HIS A 54 -0.94 0.07 15.31
N TYR A 55 -1.23 -1.05 14.67
CA TYR A 55 -0.50 -2.31 14.84
C TYR A 55 0.91 -2.31 14.20
N SER A 56 1.32 -1.25 13.49
CA SER A 56 2.68 -1.11 12.92
C SER A 56 3.79 -1.04 13.99
N ILE A 57 3.43 -0.79 15.25
CA ILE A 57 4.34 -0.79 16.41
C ILE A 57 4.85 -2.21 16.74
N ILE A 58 4.03 -3.23 16.49
CA ILE A 58 4.24 -4.58 17.00
C ILE A 58 5.50 -5.25 16.42
N PRO A 59 5.78 -5.19 15.09
CA PRO A 59 6.97 -5.84 14.54
C PRO A 59 8.30 -5.28 15.06
N PRO A 60 8.53 -3.95 15.10
CA PRO A 60 9.74 -3.40 15.71
C PRO A 60 9.93 -3.77 17.18
N LEU A 61 8.86 -3.70 17.99
CA LEU A 61 8.92 -4.06 19.42
C LEU A 61 9.22 -5.55 19.62
N SER A 62 8.53 -6.42 18.88
CA SER A 62 8.75 -7.87 18.99
C SER A 62 10.15 -8.26 18.50
N GLY A 63 10.63 -7.64 17.42
CA GLY A 63 11.99 -7.86 16.89
C GLY A 63 13.08 -7.41 17.86
N SER A 64 12.96 -6.22 18.45
CA SER A 64 13.94 -5.68 19.41
C SER A 64 13.95 -6.48 20.72
N THR A 65 12.78 -6.86 21.22
CA THR A 65 12.64 -7.70 22.42
C THR A 65 13.23 -9.09 22.19
N ALA A 66 12.91 -9.72 21.06
CA ALA A 66 13.41 -11.05 20.72
C ALA A 66 14.93 -11.04 20.54
N SER A 67 15.50 -10.04 19.88
CA SER A 67 16.96 -9.96 19.70
C SER A 67 17.70 -9.68 21.02
N PHE A 68 17.15 -8.83 21.89
CA PHE A 68 17.66 -8.64 23.25
C PHE A 68 17.70 -9.95 24.02
N LEU A 69 16.59 -10.70 23.98
CA LEU A 69 16.47 -12.01 24.64
C LEU A 69 17.48 -13.01 24.04
N THR A 70 17.65 -13.04 22.72
CA THR A 70 18.66 -13.89 22.07
C THR A 70 20.07 -13.57 22.55
N ASN A 71 20.46 -12.30 22.62
CA ASN A 71 21.78 -11.91 23.14
C ASN A 71 21.94 -12.25 24.64
N TYR A 72 20.89 -12.05 25.44
CA TYR A 72 20.89 -12.37 26.87
C TYR A 72 21.06 -13.88 27.10
N LEU A 73 20.26 -14.71 26.43
CA LEU A 73 20.36 -16.17 26.52
C LEU A 73 21.73 -16.66 26.04
N SER A 74 22.25 -16.09 24.95
CA SER A 74 23.57 -16.46 24.43
C SER A 74 24.71 -16.15 25.42
N GLY A 75 24.57 -15.06 26.19
CA GLY A 75 25.47 -14.75 27.29
C GLY A 75 25.35 -15.72 28.46
N LEU A 76 24.13 -16.15 28.80
CA LEU A 76 23.87 -17.13 29.86
C LEU A 76 24.52 -18.49 29.55
N PHE A 77 24.49 -18.93 28.30
CA PHE A 77 25.12 -20.18 27.84
C PHE A 77 26.62 -20.06 27.54
N LEU A 78 27.27 -18.93 27.88
CA LEU A 78 28.70 -18.68 27.68
C LEU A 78 29.19 -18.83 26.22
N VAL A 79 28.30 -18.68 25.24
CA VAL A 79 28.65 -18.81 23.80
C VAL A 79 29.25 -17.51 23.29
N ALA A 80 28.48 -16.43 23.36
CA ALA A 80 28.88 -15.09 22.95
C ALA A 80 27.86 -14.07 23.47
N SER A 81 28.33 -12.89 23.86
CA SER A 81 27.46 -11.78 24.29
C SER A 81 28.03 -10.44 23.82
N SER A 82 27.15 -9.62 23.27
CA SER A 82 27.45 -8.25 22.87
C SER A 82 26.97 -7.26 23.93
N ARG A 83 27.89 -6.42 24.43
CA ARG A 83 27.58 -5.36 25.43
C ARG A 83 26.58 -4.32 24.91
N VAL A 84 26.61 -4.05 23.60
CA VAL A 84 25.80 -3.00 22.95
C VAL A 84 24.29 -3.18 23.16
N TYR A 85 23.82 -4.41 23.38
CA TYR A 85 22.40 -4.69 23.66
C TYR A 85 21.96 -4.28 25.07
N PHE A 86 22.90 -4.17 26.02
CA PHE A 86 22.63 -3.74 27.39
C PHE A 86 22.81 -2.23 27.56
N ASP A 87 23.45 -1.58 26.60
CA ASP A 87 23.69 -0.15 26.63
C ASP A 87 22.44 0.64 26.21
N TRP A 88 22.38 1.88 26.72
CA TRP A 88 21.28 2.81 26.46
C TRP A 88 20.88 2.98 24.97
N PRO A 89 21.81 2.98 23.99
CA PRO A 89 21.44 3.16 22.58
C PRO A 89 20.49 2.08 22.09
N TYR A 90 20.71 0.81 22.45
CA TYR A 90 19.82 -0.26 22.01
C TYR A 90 18.44 -0.14 22.64
N LEU A 91 18.37 0.18 23.94
CA LEU A 91 17.10 0.37 24.64
C LEU A 91 16.29 1.52 24.05
N ALA A 92 16.94 2.68 23.85
CA ALA A 92 16.30 3.86 23.27
C ALA A 92 15.85 3.61 21.82
N LEU A 93 16.69 2.98 20.99
CA LEU A 93 16.39 2.78 19.58
C LEU A 93 15.39 1.66 19.33
N GLY A 94 15.55 0.53 20.04
CA GLY A 94 14.74 -0.67 19.86
C GLY A 94 13.36 -0.59 20.47
N PHE A 95 13.21 0.01 21.66
CA PHE A 95 11.93 0.04 22.39
C PHE A 95 11.16 1.34 22.23
N ILE A 96 11.82 2.45 21.87
CA ILE A 96 11.18 3.77 21.80
C ILE A 96 11.21 4.32 20.37
N ALA A 97 12.40 4.56 19.81
CA ALA A 97 12.52 5.28 18.55
C ALA A 97 11.96 4.49 17.35
N SER A 98 12.28 3.21 17.23
CA SER A 98 11.79 2.36 16.13
C SER A 98 10.26 2.22 16.08
N PRO A 99 9.55 1.90 17.19
CA PRO A 99 8.09 1.87 17.18
C PRO A 99 7.44 3.24 16.96
N ALA A 100 8.00 4.32 17.53
CA ALA A 100 7.50 5.67 17.28
C ALA A 100 7.64 6.06 15.80
N LEU A 101 8.77 5.74 15.19
CA LEU A 101 9.00 5.98 13.76
C LEU A 101 8.06 5.12 12.89
N ALA A 102 7.77 3.88 13.28
CA ALA A 102 6.84 3.02 12.55
C ALA A 102 5.40 3.54 12.56
N LEU A 103 4.98 4.18 13.66
CA LEU A 103 3.70 4.89 13.74
C LEU A 103 3.69 6.11 12.83
N LEU A 104 4.72 6.95 12.95
CA LEU A 104 4.84 8.16 12.13
C LEU A 104 4.76 7.82 10.63
N VAL A 105 5.48 6.78 10.19
CA VAL A 105 5.44 6.32 8.79
C VAL A 105 4.05 5.82 8.39
N ALA A 106 3.35 5.12 9.30
CA ALA A 106 2.00 4.63 9.04
C ALA A 106 0.97 5.78 8.93
N GLU A 107 1.10 6.82 9.77
CA GLU A 107 0.26 8.03 9.74
C GLU A 107 0.48 8.83 8.46
N LEU A 108 1.74 9.13 8.10
CA LEU A 108 2.09 9.82 6.86
C LEU A 108 1.64 9.07 5.60
N ARG A 109 1.48 7.75 5.70
CA ARG A 109 0.92 6.94 4.61
C ARG A 109 -0.60 7.02 4.58
N ALA A 110 -1.26 7.05 5.73
CA ALA A 110 -2.71 7.20 5.81
C ALA A 110 -3.15 8.53 5.19
N GLU A 111 -2.45 9.62 5.51
CA GLU A 111 -2.67 10.95 4.91
C GLU A 111 -2.52 10.91 3.39
N ARG A 112 -1.38 10.41 2.88
CA ARG A 112 -1.15 10.24 1.43
C ARG A 112 -2.13 9.27 0.74
N GLY A 113 -2.68 8.33 1.49
CA GLY A 113 -3.71 7.41 0.99
C GLY A 113 -5.04 8.11 0.78
N ILE A 114 -5.43 8.99 1.69
CA ILE A 114 -6.65 9.80 1.61
C ILE A 114 -6.53 10.80 0.45
N GLU A 115 -5.41 11.51 0.31
CA GLU A 115 -5.18 12.42 -0.82
C GLU A 115 -5.35 11.70 -2.16
N ARG A 116 -4.77 10.51 -2.29
CA ARG A 116 -4.84 9.71 -3.52
C ARG A 116 -6.24 9.13 -3.77
N GLU A 117 -6.97 8.73 -2.74
CA GLU A 117 -8.37 8.27 -2.85
C GLU A 117 -9.30 9.44 -3.24
N VAL A 118 -9.07 10.65 -2.71
CA VAL A 118 -9.81 11.87 -3.06
C VAL A 118 -9.50 12.32 -4.50
N GLU A 119 -8.23 12.29 -4.92
CA GLU A 119 -7.86 12.59 -6.31
C GLU A 119 -8.50 11.60 -7.30
N VAL A 120 -8.48 10.30 -7.00
CA VAL A 120 -9.09 9.29 -7.87
C VAL A 120 -10.61 9.45 -7.89
N ALA A 121 -11.25 9.71 -6.74
CA ALA A 121 -12.69 9.98 -6.67
C ALA A 121 -13.07 11.25 -7.45
N ALA A 122 -12.28 12.33 -7.36
CA ALA A 122 -12.52 13.56 -8.10
C ALA A 122 -12.36 13.36 -9.62
N VAL A 123 -11.42 12.51 -10.05
CA VAL A 123 -11.23 12.15 -11.46
C VAL A 123 -12.37 11.24 -11.96
N GLU A 124 -12.86 10.29 -11.15
CA GLU A 124 -14.01 9.45 -11.49
C GLU A 124 -15.32 10.26 -11.59
N GLU A 125 -15.51 11.22 -10.68
CA GLU A 125 -16.70 12.09 -10.70
C GLU A 125 -16.68 13.05 -11.90
N ALA A 126 -15.49 13.58 -12.26
CA ALA A 126 -15.31 14.35 -13.49
C ALA A 126 -15.40 13.52 -14.78
N ALA A 127 -15.27 12.18 -14.68
CA ALA A 127 -15.35 11.26 -15.82
C ALA A 127 -16.74 10.64 -16.01
N ARG A 128 -17.72 10.91 -15.15
CA ARG A 128 -19.12 10.53 -15.40
C ARG A 128 -19.65 11.42 -16.55
N PRO A 129 -19.91 10.87 -17.74
CA PRO A 129 -20.42 11.69 -18.83
C PRO A 129 -21.86 12.12 -18.49
N GLU A 130 -22.10 13.43 -18.47
CA GLU A 130 -23.42 14.03 -18.73
C GLU A 130 -23.91 13.52 -20.10
N ALA A 131 -24.55 12.36 -20.10
CA ALA A 131 -25.27 11.79 -21.24
C ALA A 131 -26.73 11.62 -20.84
N GLU A 132 -27.39 12.75 -20.63
CA GLU A 132 -28.85 12.84 -20.68
C GLU A 132 -29.19 13.95 -21.70
N ILE A 133 -28.95 13.64 -22.97
CA ILE A 133 -29.46 14.40 -24.11
C ILE A 133 -30.42 13.46 -24.85
N ALA A 134 -31.71 13.70 -24.61
CA ALA A 134 -32.88 13.42 -25.44
C ALA A 134 -32.81 12.17 -26.35
N GLU A 135 -33.43 11.07 -25.89
CA GLU A 135 -34.07 10.11 -26.80
C GLU A 135 -35.25 10.81 -27.48
N GLU A 136 -35.02 11.38 -28.66
CA GLU A 136 -36.11 11.66 -29.59
C GLU A 136 -36.53 10.31 -30.19
N GLU A 137 -37.73 9.88 -29.83
CA GLU A 137 -38.35 8.62 -30.22
C GLU A 137 -38.60 8.64 -31.73
N VAL A 138 -37.60 8.22 -32.52
CA VAL A 138 -37.72 8.12 -33.98
C VAL A 138 -38.67 6.97 -34.29
N GLU A 139 -39.93 7.29 -34.57
CA GLU A 139 -40.92 6.30 -35.02
C GLU A 139 -40.44 5.64 -36.32
N LEU A 140 -40.34 4.31 -36.34
CA LEU A 140 -39.90 3.54 -37.51
C LEU A 140 -41.09 2.98 -38.28
N ILE A 141 -41.16 3.26 -39.58
CA ILE A 141 -42.12 2.66 -40.51
C ILE A 141 -41.45 1.58 -41.36
N ARG A 142 -42.25 0.64 -41.88
CA ARG A 142 -41.75 -0.38 -42.81
C ARG A 142 -41.92 0.12 -44.24
N CYS A 143 -40.83 0.16 -45.00
CA CYS A 143 -40.85 0.54 -46.41
C CYS A 143 -41.74 -0.43 -47.22
N PRO A 144 -42.72 0.06 -48.01
CA PRO A 144 -43.63 -0.79 -48.77
C PRO A 144 -42.97 -1.49 -49.97
N SER A 145 -41.84 -0.98 -50.47
CA SER A 145 -41.15 -1.59 -51.62
C SER A 145 -40.17 -2.70 -51.24
N CYS A 146 -39.37 -2.52 -50.18
CA CYS A 146 -38.34 -3.50 -49.80
C CYS A 146 -38.58 -4.19 -48.45
N GLY A 147 -39.59 -3.75 -47.69
CA GLY A 147 -39.95 -4.34 -46.40
C GLY A 147 -39.01 -4.02 -45.24
N ARG A 148 -38.02 -3.15 -45.42
CA ARG A 148 -37.06 -2.75 -44.37
C ARG A 148 -37.60 -1.60 -43.52
N GLN A 149 -37.16 -1.52 -42.26
CA GLN A 149 -37.54 -0.44 -41.34
C GLN A 149 -36.74 0.83 -41.66
N ILE A 150 -37.44 1.97 -41.70
CA ILE A 150 -36.88 3.30 -41.96
C ILE A 150 -37.58 4.33 -41.04
N PRO A 151 -36.98 5.51 -40.80
CA PRO A 151 -37.61 6.59 -40.06
C PRO A 151 -38.95 7.04 -40.69
N SER A 152 -39.95 7.39 -39.88
CA SER A 152 -41.28 7.80 -40.32
C SER A 152 -41.30 9.11 -41.11
N ASP A 153 -40.30 9.97 -40.90
CA ASP A 153 -40.07 11.23 -41.60
C ASP A 153 -39.36 11.06 -42.95
N SER A 154 -38.99 9.83 -43.33
CA SER A 154 -38.26 9.56 -44.56
C SER A 154 -39.15 9.61 -45.82
N ILE A 155 -38.93 10.61 -46.68
CA ILE A 155 -39.61 10.73 -47.99
C ILE A 155 -39.14 9.63 -48.97
N TYR A 156 -37.88 9.20 -48.88
CA TYR A 156 -37.30 8.13 -49.69
C TYR A 156 -36.66 7.07 -48.81
N CYS A 157 -36.73 5.81 -49.23
CA CYS A 157 -36.04 4.72 -48.55
C CYS A 157 -34.54 4.79 -48.84
N PRO A 158 -33.66 4.95 -47.83
CA PRO A 158 -32.21 4.99 -48.04
C PRO A 158 -31.62 3.65 -48.51
N LEU A 159 -32.38 2.56 -48.39
CA LEU A 159 -31.91 1.21 -48.66
C LEU A 159 -32.25 0.73 -50.08
N CYS A 160 -33.37 1.19 -50.66
CA CYS A 160 -33.78 0.78 -51.99
C CYS A 160 -34.15 1.95 -52.93
N GLY A 161 -34.08 3.19 -52.45
CA GLY A 161 -34.35 4.40 -53.25
C GLY A 161 -35.81 4.66 -53.60
N SER A 162 -36.74 3.80 -53.17
CA SER A 162 -38.17 3.99 -53.44
C SER A 162 -38.75 5.13 -52.59
N ARG A 163 -39.60 5.96 -53.17
CA ARG A 163 -40.37 6.98 -52.44
C ARG A 163 -41.33 6.31 -51.46
N VAL A 164 -41.38 6.77 -50.20
CA VAL A 164 -42.19 6.20 -49.11
C VAL A 164 -43.28 7.16 -48.63
N ALA A 165 -43.08 8.47 -48.78
CA ALA A 165 -44.10 9.48 -48.51
C ALA A 165 -44.17 10.52 -49.65
N GLU A 166 -45.32 11.18 -49.78
CA GLU A 166 -45.56 12.24 -50.76
C GLU A 166 -45.17 13.59 -50.13
N GLU A 167 -44.42 14.45 -50.86
CA GLU A 167 -44.09 15.81 -50.41
C GLU A 167 -45.40 16.60 -50.19
N ARG A 168 -45.63 17.09 -48.98
CA ARG A 168 -46.65 18.10 -48.70
C ARG A 168 -46.06 19.49 -48.73
#